data_AF-A0A2G6LQB3-F1
#
_entry.id   AF-A0A2G6LQB3-F1
#
_cell.length_a   1.000
_cell.length_b   1.000
_cell.length_c   1.000
_cell.angle_alpha   90.00
_cell.angle_beta   90.00
_cell.angle_gamma   90.00
#
_symmetry.space_group_name_H-M   'P 1'
#
loop_
_entity.id
_entity.type
_entity.pdbx_description
1 polymer ?
#
loop_
_entity_poly.entity_id
_entity_poly.type
_entity_poly.pdbx_seq_one_letter_code
_entity_poly.pdbx_strand_id
1 'polypeptide(L)'
;MVYFVLLIILVFIGVPMLFFFLGKSLESKKTGIILAFVIFLLMILPIFYWFNLSLFFTKNDARELLARQKITLNDDFEFIEKEDNIYYTSFILKISQKDYQRLNRIFESRIDSVDILPIPKNSKSYWRNYNGDLRYETPMDSTGCYESLEVEKITIPKNENKIEYSIEWFY
;
A
#
# COMPACT_ATOMS: atom_id res chain seq x y z
N MET A 1 9.76 20.74 13.96
CA MET A 1 8.93 20.66 12.73
C MET A 1 9.12 21.87 11.81
N VAL A 2 9.00 23.12 12.29
CA VAL A 2 9.15 24.34 11.46
C VAL A 2 10.49 24.39 10.69
N TYR A 3 11.61 24.13 11.36
CA TYR A 3 12.94 24.12 10.72
C TYR A 3 13.09 23.07 9.62
N PHE A 4 12.42 21.91 9.77
CA PHE A 4 12.44 20.84 8.79
C PHE A 4 11.66 21.23 7.52
N VAL A 5 10.48 21.82 7.69
CA VAL A 5 9.70 22.36 6.56
C VAL A 5 10.48 23.46 5.83
N LEU A 6 11.14 24.33 6.58
CA LEU A 6 11.94 25.42 6.02
C LEU A 6 13.17 24.90 5.24
N LEU A 7 13.80 23.81 5.71
CA LEU A 7 14.86 23.11 5.00
C LEU A 7 14.37 22.51 3.67
N ILE A 8 13.20 21.88 3.66
CA ILE A 8 12.59 21.34 2.43
C ILE A 8 12.37 22.46 1.42
N ILE A 9 11.75 23.57 1.84
CA ILE A 9 11.52 24.73 0.97
C ILE A 9 12.84 25.27 0.40
N LEU A 10 13.88 25.37 1.25
CA LEU A 10 15.20 25.81 0.83
C LEU A 10 15.82 24.88 -0.21
N VAL A 11 15.66 23.56 -0.07
CA VAL A 11 16.17 22.57 -1.04
C VAL A 11 15.40 22.68 -2.36
N PHE A 12 14.07 22.76 -2.33
CA PHE A 12 13.22 22.83 -3.52
C PHE A 12 13.38 24.12 -4.32
N ILE A 13 13.73 25.23 -3.67
CA ILE A 13 13.98 26.52 -4.35
C ILE A 13 15.47 26.68 -4.66
N GLY A 14 16.33 26.38 -3.69
CA GLY A 14 17.77 26.62 -3.76
C GLY A 14 18.47 25.74 -4.79
N VAL A 15 18.11 24.46 -4.89
CA VAL A 15 18.76 23.55 -5.86
C VAL A 15 18.48 23.99 -7.30
N PRO A 16 17.22 24.21 -7.76
CA PRO A 16 16.97 24.74 -9.10
C PRO A 16 17.64 26.11 -9.35
N MET A 17 17.68 26.98 -8.33
CA MET A 17 18.31 28.29 -8.45
C MET A 17 19.83 28.18 -8.68
N LEU A 18 20.51 27.23 -8.01
CA LEU A 18 21.92 26.95 -8.27
C LEU A 18 22.15 26.51 -9.72
N PHE A 19 21.32 25.63 -10.26
CA PHE A 19 21.41 25.21 -11.67
C PHE A 19 21.11 26.35 -12.66
N PHE A 20 20.21 27.26 -12.32
CA PHE A 20 19.98 28.47 -13.10
C PHE A 20 21.24 29.36 -13.16
N PHE A 21 21.91 29.57 -12.02
CA PHE A 21 23.15 30.34 -11.96
C PHE A 21 24.31 29.65 -12.69
N LEU A 22 24.43 28.33 -12.57
CA LEU A 22 25.42 27.54 -13.31
C LEU A 22 25.22 27.67 -14.82
N GLY A 23 23.98 27.51 -15.32
CA GLY A 23 23.73 27.69 -16.75
C GLY A 23 23.93 29.12 -17.25
N LYS A 24 23.72 30.13 -16.40
CA LYS A 24 24.03 31.54 -16.71
C LYS A 24 25.54 31.76 -16.91
N SER A 25 26.39 31.00 -16.23
CA SER A 25 27.86 31.08 -16.37
C SER A 25 28.38 30.43 -17.66
N LEU A 26 27.60 29.55 -18.28
CA LEU A 26 27.91 28.85 -19.54
C LEU A 26 27.41 29.61 -20.79
N GLU A 27 27.43 30.95 -20.74
CA GLU A 27 27.07 31.91 -21.82
C GLU A 27 25.61 31.88 -22.34
N SER A 28 24.79 30.92 -21.93
CA SER A 28 23.41 30.77 -22.40
C SER A 28 22.38 30.84 -21.25
N LYS A 29 21.74 32.01 -21.10
CA LYS A 29 20.60 32.19 -20.17
C LYS A 29 19.48 31.18 -20.41
N LYS A 30 19.25 30.77 -21.67
CA LYS A 30 18.21 29.79 -22.04
C LYS A 30 18.56 28.40 -21.49
N THR A 31 19.83 28.01 -21.53
CA THR A 31 20.28 26.72 -21.00
C THR A 31 20.10 26.65 -19.50
N GLY A 32 20.39 27.73 -18.76
CA GLY A 32 20.16 27.77 -17.31
C GLY A 32 18.69 27.63 -16.91
N ILE A 33 17.78 28.25 -17.66
CA ILE A 33 16.33 28.11 -17.42
C ILE A 33 15.88 26.66 -17.67
N ILE A 34 16.29 26.07 -18.80
CA ILE A 34 15.93 24.68 -19.14
C ILE A 34 16.47 23.73 -18.08
N LEU A 35 17.72 23.90 -17.67
CA LEU A 35 18.36 23.02 -16.68
C LEU A 35 17.68 23.13 -15.31
N ALA A 36 17.38 24.35 -14.84
CA ALA A 36 16.65 24.56 -13.60
C ALA A 36 15.24 23.94 -13.65
N PHE A 37 14.55 24.07 -14.78
CA PHE A 37 13.22 23.49 -14.96
C PHE A 37 13.25 21.96 -14.95
N VAL A 38 14.20 21.34 -15.64
CA VAL A 38 14.36 19.87 -15.64
C VAL A 38 14.66 19.35 -14.24
N ILE A 39 15.55 20.01 -13.50
CA ILE A 39 15.88 19.62 -12.12
C ILE A 39 14.66 19.78 -11.20
N PHE A 40 13.94 20.89 -11.31
CA PHE A 40 12.71 21.10 -10.55
C PHE A 40 11.67 20.01 -10.84
N LEU A 41 11.49 19.63 -12.11
CA LEU A 41 10.57 18.57 -12.50
C LEU A 41 10.99 17.22 -11.91
N LEU A 42 12.29 16.88 -11.98
CA LEU A 42 12.85 15.66 -11.38
C LEU A 42 12.63 15.60 -9.87
N MET A 43 12.68 16.74 -9.18
CA MET A 43 12.41 16.80 -7.74
C MET A 43 10.93 16.67 -7.40
N ILE A 44 10.03 17.17 -8.25
CA ILE A 44 8.58 17.11 -8.03
C ILE A 44 7.97 15.74 -8.38
N LEU A 45 8.47 15.08 -9.42
CA LEU A 45 7.97 13.78 -9.86
C LEU A 45 7.80 12.73 -8.74
N PRO A 46 8.79 12.49 -7.86
CA PRO A 46 8.63 11.52 -6.78
C PRO A 46 7.57 11.95 -5.74
N ILE A 47 7.43 13.25 -5.49
CA ILE A 47 6.36 13.77 -4.61
C ILE A 47 5.00 13.50 -5.26
N PHE A 48 4.86 13.82 -6.54
CA PHE A 48 3.63 13.59 -7.28
C PHE A 48 3.27 12.10 -7.30
N TYR A 49 4.25 11.22 -7.51
CA TYR A 49 4.08 9.77 -7.45
C TYR A 49 3.60 9.32 -6.06
N TRP A 50 4.24 9.80 -5.00
CA TRP A 50 3.89 9.43 -3.62
C TRP A 50 2.46 9.85 -3.26
N PHE A 51 2.03 11.05 -3.64
CA PHE A 51 0.66 11.53 -3.38
C PHE A 51 -0.40 10.84 -4.24
N ASN A 52 -0.01 10.26 -5.37
CA ASN A 52 -0.91 9.60 -6.31
C ASN A 52 -0.62 8.12 -6.45
N LEU A 53 -0.13 7.47 -5.39
CA LEU A 53 0.12 6.03 -5.36
C LEU A 53 -1.16 5.23 -5.72
N SER A 54 -2.32 5.79 -5.36
CA SER A 54 -3.65 5.42 -5.86
C SER A 54 -3.70 5.20 -7.37
N LEU A 55 -3.29 6.19 -8.16
CA LEU A 55 -3.33 6.18 -9.63
C LEU A 55 -2.35 5.20 -10.27
N PHE A 56 -1.22 4.91 -9.62
CA PHE A 56 -0.18 4.04 -10.17
C PHE A 56 -0.37 2.56 -9.82
N PHE A 57 -1.39 2.23 -9.04
CA PHE A 57 -1.63 0.86 -8.60
C PHE A 57 -2.38 0.05 -9.62
N THR A 58 -1.82 -1.11 -9.91
CA THR A 58 -2.20 -1.97 -11.01
C THR A 58 -2.94 -3.22 -10.54
N LYS A 59 -3.56 -3.93 -11.48
CA LYS A 59 -4.11 -5.27 -11.20
C LYS A 59 -3.03 -6.25 -10.71
N ASN A 60 -1.77 -6.07 -11.13
CA ASN A 60 -0.71 -6.97 -10.69
C ASN A 60 -0.37 -6.74 -9.21
N ASP A 61 -0.36 -5.49 -8.75
CA ASP A 61 -0.14 -5.18 -7.34
C ASP A 61 -1.24 -5.78 -6.46
N ALA A 62 -2.50 -5.66 -6.88
CA ALA A 62 -3.62 -6.32 -6.21
C ALA A 62 -3.50 -7.85 -6.21
N ARG A 63 -3.05 -8.47 -7.31
CA ARG A 63 -2.80 -9.92 -7.35
C ARG A 63 -1.70 -10.32 -6.38
N GLU A 64 -0.63 -9.54 -6.28
CA GLU A 64 0.49 -9.81 -5.37
C GLU A 64 0.05 -9.73 -3.90
N LEU A 65 -0.72 -8.69 -3.53
CA LEU A 65 -1.28 -8.55 -2.19
C LEU A 65 -2.22 -9.71 -1.83
N LEU A 66 -3.11 -10.11 -2.74
CA LEU A 66 -3.95 -11.29 -2.54
C LEU A 66 -3.14 -12.60 -2.47
N ALA A 67 -2.07 -12.73 -3.26
CA ALA A 67 -1.24 -13.92 -3.29
C ALA A 67 -0.46 -14.14 -1.98
N ARG A 68 0.00 -13.06 -1.32
CA ARG A 68 0.58 -13.14 0.05
C ARG A 68 -0.38 -13.82 1.03
N GLN A 69 -1.66 -13.59 0.83
CA GLN A 69 -2.76 -14.11 1.63
C GLN A 69 -3.26 -15.49 1.14
N LYS A 70 -2.53 -16.12 0.22
CA LYS A 70 -2.88 -17.39 -0.44
C LYS A 70 -4.25 -17.33 -1.12
N ILE A 71 -4.63 -16.14 -1.59
CA ILE A 71 -5.80 -15.91 -2.43
C ILE A 71 -5.32 -15.72 -3.86
N THR A 72 -5.77 -16.57 -4.77
CA THR A 72 -5.45 -16.47 -6.19
C THR A 72 -6.72 -16.26 -6.96
N LEU A 73 -6.81 -15.18 -7.74
CA LEU A 73 -7.90 -14.95 -8.68
C LEU A 73 -7.53 -15.58 -10.03
N ASN A 74 -8.39 -16.44 -10.54
CA ASN A 74 -8.15 -17.14 -11.80
C ASN A 74 -8.74 -16.38 -12.98
N ASP A 75 -9.84 -15.68 -12.75
CA ASP A 75 -10.50 -14.85 -13.74
C ASP A 75 -10.04 -13.38 -13.62
N ASP A 76 -10.40 -12.58 -14.62
CA ASP A 76 -10.12 -11.16 -14.59
C ASP A 76 -11.05 -10.45 -13.60
N PHE A 77 -10.56 -9.36 -13.00
CA PHE A 77 -11.29 -8.59 -12.00
C PHE A 77 -11.23 -7.09 -12.31
N GLU A 78 -12.14 -6.34 -11.71
CA GLU A 78 -12.26 -4.88 -11.88
C GLU A 78 -12.07 -4.19 -10.53
N PHE A 79 -11.39 -3.04 -10.51
CA PHE A 79 -11.38 -2.18 -9.34
C PHE A 79 -12.71 -1.43 -9.25
N ILE A 80 -13.41 -1.56 -8.11
CA ILE A 80 -14.60 -0.76 -7.80
C ILE A 80 -14.16 0.52 -7.10
N GLU A 81 -13.26 0.38 -6.13
CA GLU A 81 -12.81 1.48 -5.28
C GLU A 81 -11.35 1.24 -4.89
N LYS A 82 -10.60 2.34 -4.77
CA LYS A 82 -9.23 2.34 -4.27
C LYS A 82 -9.04 3.56 -3.38
N GLU A 83 -8.55 3.34 -2.17
CA GLU A 83 -8.11 4.37 -1.25
C GLU A 83 -6.67 4.09 -0.83
N ASP A 84 -5.84 5.12 -0.83
CA ASP A 84 -4.42 5.00 -0.50
C ASP A 84 -4.02 6.21 0.32
N ASN A 85 -3.55 5.96 1.54
CA ASN A 85 -3.13 6.96 2.49
C ASN A 85 -1.78 6.55 3.08
N ILE A 86 -1.11 7.49 3.75
CA ILE A 86 0.19 7.29 4.40
C ILE A 86 0.16 6.15 5.42
N TYR A 87 -1.00 5.90 6.04
CA TYR A 87 -1.17 4.92 7.11
C TYR A 87 -1.96 3.67 6.72
N TYR A 88 -2.68 3.68 5.61
CA TYR A 88 -3.43 2.52 5.18
C TYR A 88 -3.65 2.52 3.67
N THR A 89 -3.74 1.33 3.10
CA THR A 89 -4.16 1.13 1.71
C THR A 89 -5.38 0.22 1.72
N SER A 90 -6.44 0.61 1.03
CA SER A 90 -7.63 -0.24 0.86
C SER A 90 -8.09 -0.26 -0.58
N PHE A 91 -8.64 -1.39 -1.01
CA PHE A 91 -9.22 -1.51 -2.34
C PHE A 91 -10.35 -2.53 -2.35
N ILE A 92 -11.31 -2.29 -3.25
CA ILE A 92 -12.44 -3.17 -3.48
C ILE A 92 -12.34 -3.70 -4.90
N LEU A 93 -12.25 -5.02 -5.03
CA LEU A 93 -12.26 -5.72 -6.31
C LEU A 93 -13.64 -6.31 -6.57
N LYS A 94 -14.13 -6.18 -7.80
CA LYS A 94 -15.20 -7.01 -8.34
C LYS A 94 -14.59 -8.24 -9.00
N ILE A 95 -15.00 -9.42 -8.53
CA ILE A 95 -14.47 -10.70 -9.00
C ILE A 95 -15.53 -11.46 -9.81
N SER A 96 -15.11 -12.52 -10.50
CA SER A 96 -16.05 -13.40 -11.19
C SER A 96 -16.91 -14.20 -10.20
N GLN A 97 -18.11 -14.59 -10.63
CA GLN A 97 -18.97 -15.48 -9.83
C GLN A 97 -18.29 -16.81 -9.49
N LYS A 98 -17.45 -17.32 -10.41
CA LYS A 98 -16.72 -18.57 -10.22
C LYS A 98 -15.66 -18.44 -9.14
N ASP A 99 -14.90 -17.34 -9.17
CA ASP A 99 -13.90 -17.03 -8.15
C ASP A 99 -14.57 -16.79 -6.80
N TYR A 100 -15.70 -16.07 -6.77
CA TYR A 100 -16.49 -15.90 -5.54
C TYR A 100 -16.93 -17.24 -4.95
N GLN A 101 -17.53 -18.14 -5.73
CA GLN A 101 -17.99 -19.45 -5.24
C GLN A 101 -16.85 -20.34 -4.76
N ARG A 102 -15.68 -20.25 -5.39
CA ARG A 102 -14.49 -20.99 -4.96
C ARG A 102 -13.95 -20.43 -3.64
N LEU A 103 -13.78 -19.12 -3.56
CA LEU A 103 -13.30 -18.46 -2.35
C LEU A 103 -14.28 -18.66 -1.20
N ASN A 104 -15.57 -18.48 -1.40
CA ASN A 104 -16.58 -18.69 -0.37
C ASN A 104 -16.50 -20.11 0.22
N ARG A 105 -16.33 -21.15 -0.62
CA ARG A 105 -16.10 -22.53 -0.14
C ARG A 105 -14.82 -22.68 0.67
N ILE A 106 -13.72 -22.06 0.23
CA ILE A 106 -12.45 -22.09 0.97
C ILE A 106 -12.61 -21.40 2.32
N PHE A 107 -13.25 -20.24 2.36
CA PHE A 107 -13.48 -19.49 3.58
C PHE A 107 -14.39 -20.27 4.53
N GLU A 108 -15.52 -20.80 4.06
CA GLU A 108 -16.42 -21.70 4.80
C GLU A 108 -15.69 -22.90 5.38
N SER A 109 -14.88 -23.61 4.57
CA SER A 109 -14.12 -24.78 5.04
C SER A 109 -13.05 -24.44 6.09
N ARG A 110 -12.50 -23.21 6.07
CA ARG A 110 -11.57 -22.74 7.11
C ARG A 110 -12.28 -22.29 8.37
N ILE A 111 -13.60 -22.06 8.34
CA ILE A 111 -14.41 -21.81 9.55
C ILE A 111 -14.54 -23.09 10.36
N ASP A 112 -14.79 -24.22 9.69
CA ASP A 112 -15.05 -25.49 10.35
C ASP A 112 -13.78 -26.16 10.91
N SER A 113 -12.59 -25.70 10.51
CA SER A 113 -11.30 -26.21 10.99
C SER A 113 -10.69 -25.42 12.15
N VAL A 114 -11.39 -24.44 12.73
CA VAL A 114 -10.93 -23.72 13.93
C VAL A 114 -11.41 -24.47 15.18
N ASP A 115 -10.91 -25.70 15.34
CA ASP A 115 -10.68 -26.20 16.69
C ASP A 115 -9.71 -25.24 17.35
N ILE A 116 -9.98 -24.88 18.60
CA ILE A 116 -9.14 -23.99 19.42
C ILE A 116 -7.79 -24.68 19.57
N LEU A 117 -6.86 -24.43 18.64
CA LEU A 117 -5.51 -24.94 18.73
C LEU A 117 -4.83 -24.22 19.91
N PRO A 118 -4.20 -24.95 20.84
CA PRO A 118 -3.47 -24.32 21.94
C PRO A 118 -2.34 -23.49 21.34
N ILE A 119 -2.38 -22.19 21.57
CA ILE A 119 -1.44 -21.20 21.06
C ILE A 119 -0.01 -21.66 21.38
N PRO A 120 0.81 -22.09 20.39
CA PRO A 120 2.23 -22.28 20.61
C PRO A 120 2.82 -20.96 21.09
N LYS A 121 3.63 -20.99 22.17
CA LYS A 121 4.27 -19.80 22.77
C LYS A 121 5.04 -18.89 21.79
N ASN A 122 5.32 -19.36 20.57
CA ASN A 122 6.09 -18.66 19.54
C ASN A 122 5.39 -18.62 18.16
N SER A 123 4.07 -18.72 18.06
CA SER A 123 3.37 -18.65 16.76
C SER A 123 2.62 -17.34 16.55
N LYS A 124 2.62 -16.86 15.30
CA LYS A 124 1.78 -15.75 14.81
C LYS A 124 0.33 -15.99 15.20
N SER A 125 -0.27 -15.04 15.93
CA SER A 125 -1.64 -15.10 16.42
C SER A 125 -2.62 -14.96 15.26
N TYR A 126 -3.61 -15.87 15.19
CA TYR A 126 -4.76 -15.72 14.31
C TYR A 126 -5.97 -15.39 15.18
N TRP A 127 -6.62 -14.26 14.92
CA TRP A 127 -7.89 -13.93 15.57
C TRP A 127 -8.94 -13.54 14.53
N ARG A 128 -10.15 -14.05 14.72
CA ARG A 128 -11.32 -13.70 13.93
C ARG A 128 -12.27 -12.89 14.81
N ASN A 129 -12.73 -11.74 14.35
CA ASN A 129 -13.83 -11.03 15.02
C ASN A 129 -15.18 -11.69 14.68
N TYR A 130 -16.24 -11.34 15.40
CA TYR A 130 -17.60 -11.86 15.18
C TYR A 130 -18.15 -11.64 13.76
N ASN A 131 -17.50 -10.80 12.94
CA ASN A 131 -17.93 -10.43 11.60
C ASN A 131 -17.27 -11.26 10.49
N GLY A 132 -16.36 -12.18 10.83
CA GLY A 132 -15.69 -13.03 9.85
C GLY A 132 -14.39 -12.46 9.25
N ASP A 133 -13.89 -11.34 9.78
CA ASP A 133 -12.65 -10.74 9.33
C ASP A 133 -11.44 -11.56 9.81
N LEU A 134 -10.51 -11.87 8.91
CA LEU A 134 -9.19 -12.41 9.26
C LEU A 134 -8.24 -11.24 9.53
N ARG A 135 -7.63 -11.20 10.73
CA ARG A 135 -6.55 -10.27 11.07
C ARG A 135 -5.25 -11.05 11.34
N TYR A 136 -4.14 -10.51 10.89
CA TYR A 136 -2.79 -11.02 11.14
C TYR A 136 -2.05 -10.05 12.06
N GLU A 137 -1.36 -10.59 13.08
CA GLU A 137 -0.37 -9.83 13.85
C GLU A 137 1.01 -10.46 13.60
N THR A 138 1.99 -9.64 13.24
CA THR A 138 3.40 -10.02 13.19
C THR A 138 3.90 -10.30 14.62
N PRO A 139 4.66 -11.39 14.86
CA PRO A 139 5.15 -11.71 16.19
C PRO A 139 6.20 -10.68 16.63
N MET A 140 6.22 -10.34 17.92
CA MET A 140 7.29 -9.52 18.53
C MET A 140 8.66 -10.14 18.26
N ASP A 141 9.64 -9.30 17.91
CA ASP A 141 11.02 -9.74 17.80
C ASP A 141 11.63 -10.06 19.18
N SER A 142 12.81 -10.67 19.19
CA SER A 142 13.53 -11.04 20.43
C SER A 142 13.99 -9.84 21.27
N THR A 143 13.76 -8.60 20.80
CA THR A 143 14.16 -7.37 21.49
C THR A 143 13.01 -6.71 22.24
N GLY A 144 11.78 -7.25 22.12
CA GLY A 144 10.60 -6.66 22.75
C GLY A 144 10.14 -5.38 22.06
N CYS A 145 10.66 -5.10 20.87
CA CYS A 145 10.17 -4.05 20.00
C CYS A 145 9.07 -4.62 19.10
N TYR A 146 8.00 -3.85 18.90
CA TYR A 146 7.04 -4.16 17.85
C TYR A 146 7.76 -3.97 16.51
N GLU A 147 8.03 -5.06 15.77
CA GLU A 147 8.12 -4.94 14.33
C GLU A 147 6.81 -4.26 13.88
N SER A 148 6.90 -3.24 13.02
CA SER A 148 5.74 -2.49 12.52
C SER A 148 4.53 -3.40 12.34
N LEU A 149 3.46 -3.15 13.10
CA LEU A 149 2.25 -3.96 13.03
C LEU A 149 1.58 -3.63 11.70
N GLU A 150 1.72 -4.53 10.73
CA GLU A 150 1.01 -4.52 9.46
C GLU A 150 -0.25 -5.38 9.65
N VAL A 151 -1.41 -4.73 9.77
CA VAL A 151 -2.68 -5.44 9.92
C VAL A 151 -3.34 -5.53 8.56
N GLU A 152 -3.16 -6.67 7.90
CA GLU A 152 -3.90 -7.01 6.70
C GLU A 152 -5.27 -7.60 7.06
N LYS A 153 -6.32 -7.09 6.42
CA LYS A 153 -7.69 -7.57 6.52
C LYS A 153 -8.26 -7.80 5.13
N ILE A 154 -8.86 -8.98 4.96
CA ILE A 154 -9.60 -9.36 3.75
C ILE A 154 -11.01 -9.76 4.14
N THR A 155 -11.98 -9.17 3.47
CA THR A 155 -13.40 -9.46 3.65
C THR A 155 -14.01 -9.81 2.29
N ILE A 156 -14.83 -10.87 2.29
CA ILE A 156 -15.64 -11.27 1.13
C ILE A 156 -17.10 -11.11 1.56
N PRO A 157 -17.79 -10.03 1.15
CA PRO A 157 -19.16 -9.78 1.58
C PRO A 157 -20.08 -10.91 1.11
N LYS A 158 -20.98 -11.35 1.98
CA LYS A 158 -21.96 -12.37 1.62
C LYS A 158 -22.89 -11.84 0.53
N ASN A 159 -23.01 -12.60 -0.55
CA ASN A 159 -23.87 -12.33 -1.71
C ASN A 159 -23.39 -11.19 -2.61
N GLU A 160 -22.15 -10.73 -2.46
CA GLU A 160 -21.53 -9.80 -3.41
C GLU A 160 -20.30 -10.44 -4.03
N ASN A 161 -20.18 -10.36 -5.35
CA ASN A 161 -18.99 -10.82 -6.06
C ASN A 161 -17.84 -9.81 -5.90
N LYS A 162 -17.46 -9.54 -4.65
CA LYS A 162 -16.45 -8.56 -4.30
C LYS A 162 -15.45 -9.09 -3.28
N ILE A 163 -14.26 -8.52 -3.32
CA ILE A 163 -13.23 -8.67 -2.28
C ILE A 163 -12.90 -7.27 -1.79
N GLU A 164 -12.99 -7.09 -0.49
CA GLU A 164 -12.52 -5.90 0.20
C GLU A 164 -11.17 -6.24 0.84
N TYR A 165 -10.15 -5.46 0.51
CA TYR A 165 -8.82 -5.57 1.08
C TYR A 165 -8.48 -4.26 1.78
N SER A 166 -7.92 -4.36 3.00
CA SER A 166 -7.39 -3.21 3.72
C SER A 166 -6.12 -3.61 4.44
N ILE A 167 -5.10 -2.76 4.38
CA ILE A 167 -3.86 -2.90 5.14
C ILE A 167 -3.62 -1.63 5.93
N GLU A 168 -3.39 -1.79 7.24
CA GLU A 168 -3.12 -0.68 8.16
C GLU A 168 -1.67 -0.80 8.65
N TRP A 169 -0.91 0.29 8.55
CA TRP A 169 0.47 0.41 9.00
C TRP A 169 0.51 1.16 10.33
N PHE A 170 0.83 0.46 11.41
CA PHE A 170 1.06 1.08 12.71
C PHE A 170 2.57 1.32 12.91
N TYR A 171 2.95 2.60 12.97
CA TYR A 171 4.31 3.07 13.25
C TYR A 171 4.47 3.50 14.70
#